data_AF-A0A679GDT5-F1
#
_entry.id   AF-A0A679GDT5-F1
#
_cell.length_a   1.000
_cell.length_b   1.000
_cell.length_c   1.000
_cell.angle_alpha   90.00
_cell.angle_beta   90.00
_cell.angle_gamma   90.00
#
_symmetry.space_group_name_H-M   'P 1'
#
loop_
_entity.id
_entity.type
_entity.pdbx_description
1 polymer ?
#
loop_
_entity_poly.entity_id
_entity_poly.type
_entity_poly.pdbx_seq_one_letter_code
_entity_poly.pdbx_strand_id
1 'polypeptide(L)'
;MDQPPHDLHALLQQIARPLFEDATRHARQAGLEAVVRDEANSVGPALCLEVARPGERPSRYRLLGDTAAARVRHECFFADAGETRRLEAAPASVNETVLDTRLAAFFREAFGLSLDYTAERRQAGFW
;
A
#
# COMPACT_ATOMS: atom_id res chain seq x y z
N MET A 1 12.75 -19.52 22.92
CA MET A 1 12.21 -18.17 22.66
C MET A 1 11.72 -18.18 21.24
N ASP A 2 10.45 -18.48 21.06
CA ASP A 2 9.78 -18.54 19.76
C ASP A 2 9.02 -17.21 19.62
N GLN A 3 9.59 -16.24 18.91
CA GLN A 3 8.86 -15.00 18.64
C GLN A 3 7.88 -15.26 17.48
N PRO A 4 6.59 -14.96 17.66
CA PRO A 4 5.53 -15.56 16.87
C PRO A 4 5.33 -14.86 15.52
N PRO A 5 4.55 -15.47 14.60
CA PRO A 5 4.12 -14.91 13.29
C PRO A 5 3.30 -13.60 13.34
N HIS A 6 3.30 -12.87 14.46
CA HIS A 6 2.49 -11.67 14.70
C HIS A 6 3.06 -10.39 14.07
N ASP A 7 4.35 -10.32 13.71
CA ASP A 7 4.95 -9.08 13.17
C ASP A 7 4.34 -8.66 11.83
N LEU A 8 4.11 -9.60 10.90
CA LEU A 8 3.63 -9.28 9.56
C LEU A 8 2.17 -8.83 9.56
N HIS A 9 1.31 -9.53 10.29
CA HIS A 9 -0.09 -9.11 10.41
C HIS A 9 -0.22 -7.76 11.11
N ALA A 10 0.52 -7.55 12.22
CA ALA A 10 0.54 -6.27 12.93
C ALA A 10 1.08 -5.14 12.03
N LEU A 11 2.14 -5.39 11.26
CA LEU A 11 2.68 -4.42 10.30
C LEU A 11 1.64 -4.03 9.24
N LEU A 12 0.93 -5.00 8.67
CA LEU A 12 -0.11 -4.72 7.68
C LEU A 12 -1.27 -3.91 8.29
N GLN A 13 -1.73 -4.27 9.49
CA GLN A 13 -2.94 -3.67 10.10
C GLN A 13 -2.67 -2.36 10.85
N GLN A 14 -1.54 -2.23 11.53
CA GLN A 14 -1.24 -1.07 12.38
C GLN A 14 -0.43 -0.01 11.64
N ILE A 15 0.39 -0.41 10.66
CA ILE A 15 1.24 0.52 9.89
C ILE A 15 0.66 0.75 8.50
N ALA A 16 0.44 -0.31 7.72
CA ALA A 16 0.08 -0.14 6.31
C ALA A 16 -1.39 0.29 6.09
N ARG A 17 -2.34 -0.29 6.84
CA ARG A 17 -3.77 -0.02 6.67
C ARG A 17 -4.14 1.45 6.86
N PRO A 18 -3.72 2.16 7.93
CA PRO A 18 -4.02 3.57 8.08
C PRO A 18 -3.53 4.42 6.88
N LEU A 19 -2.35 4.10 6.34
CA LEU A 19 -1.79 4.81 5.19
C LEU A 19 -2.57 4.54 3.90
N PHE A 20 -3.02 3.30 3.70
CA PHE A 20 -3.87 2.94 2.56
C PHE A 20 -5.24 3.61 2.65
N GLU A 21 -5.79 3.75 3.86
CA GLU A 21 -7.05 4.44 4.12
C GLU A 21 -6.94 5.95 3.88
N ASP A 22 -5.87 6.58 4.33
CA ASP A 22 -5.60 8.00 4.05
C ASP A 22 -5.43 8.24 2.55
N ALA A 23 -4.69 7.36 1.85
CA ALA A 23 -4.56 7.42 0.40
C ALA A 23 -5.90 7.25 -0.32
N THR A 24 -6.76 6.35 0.18
CA THR A 24 -8.13 6.18 -0.32
C THR A 24 -8.96 7.44 -0.14
N ARG A 25 -8.86 8.10 1.02
CA ARG A 25 -9.58 9.34 1.32
C ARG A 25 -9.16 10.45 0.35
N HIS A 26 -7.86 10.63 0.14
CA HIS A 26 -7.33 11.63 -0.78
C HIS A 26 -7.72 11.35 -2.24
N ALA A 27 -7.64 10.08 -2.66
CA ALA A 27 -8.08 9.66 -3.98
C ALA A 27 -9.55 9.99 -4.25
N ARG A 28 -10.42 9.71 -3.27
CA ARG A 28 -11.85 10.02 -3.34
C ARG A 28 -12.12 11.53 -3.38
N GLN A 29 -11.37 12.33 -2.62
CA GLN A 29 -11.44 13.79 -2.68
C GLN A 29 -11.03 14.33 -4.06
N ALA A 30 -10.12 13.64 -4.76
CA ALA A 30 -9.73 13.94 -6.13
C ALA A 30 -10.69 13.36 -7.20
N GLY A 31 -11.82 12.76 -6.79
CA GLY A 31 -12.84 12.22 -7.72
C GLY A 31 -12.57 10.79 -8.22
N LEU A 32 -11.62 10.06 -7.64
CA LEU A 32 -11.35 8.66 -7.95
C LEU A 32 -12.22 7.72 -7.09
N GLU A 33 -12.50 6.54 -7.62
CA GLU A 33 -13.05 5.43 -6.87
C GLU A 33 -11.90 4.66 -6.21
N ALA A 34 -11.82 4.67 -4.88
CA ALA A 34 -10.77 3.97 -4.15
C ALA A 34 -11.33 3.13 -3.01
N VAL A 35 -10.73 1.97 -2.74
CA VAL A 35 -11.11 1.08 -1.63
C VAL A 35 -9.90 0.29 -1.12
N VAL A 36 -9.85 0.10 0.20
CA VAL A 36 -8.90 -0.80 0.86
C VAL A 36 -9.61 -2.09 1.24
N ARG A 37 -8.98 -3.23 0.98
CA ARG A 37 -9.49 -4.55 1.33
C ARG A 37 -8.39 -5.36 2.00
N ASP A 38 -8.75 -6.07 3.05
CA ASP A 38 -7.93 -7.17 3.55
C ASP A 38 -8.10 -8.35 2.60
N GLU A 39 -6.98 -8.97 2.27
CA GLU A 39 -6.95 -10.18 1.46
C GLU A 39 -6.21 -11.27 2.22
N ALA A 40 -6.60 -12.52 1.96
CA ALA A 40 -5.80 -13.67 2.34
C ALA A 40 -4.99 -14.09 1.11
N ASN A 41 -3.68 -14.31 1.30
CA ASN A 41 -2.86 -14.97 0.30
C ASN A 41 -2.48 -16.39 0.81
N SER A 42 -2.01 -17.27 -0.07
CA SER A 42 -1.71 -18.67 0.30
C SER A 42 -0.59 -18.83 1.35
N VAL A 43 0.19 -17.77 1.62
CA VAL A 43 1.39 -17.78 2.48
C VAL A 43 1.32 -16.78 3.64
N GLY A 44 0.23 -16.01 3.78
CA GLY A 44 0.10 -14.97 4.80
C GLY A 44 -0.98 -13.91 4.54
N PRO A 45 -1.04 -12.88 5.39
CA PRO A 45 -1.98 -11.78 5.26
C PRO A 45 -1.61 -10.88 4.08
N ALA A 46 -2.60 -10.22 3.50
CA ALA A 46 -2.42 -9.24 2.44
C ALA A 46 -3.34 -8.03 2.64
N LEU A 47 -2.89 -6.89 2.14
CA LEU A 47 -3.68 -5.66 2.08
C LEU A 47 -3.68 -5.16 0.64
N CYS A 48 -4.85 -4.81 0.12
CA CYS A 48 -5.03 -4.35 -1.25
C CYS A 48 -5.70 -2.99 -1.28
N LEU A 49 -5.09 -2.04 -1.96
CA LEU A 49 -5.68 -0.79 -2.38
C LEU A 49 -6.07 -0.91 -3.85
N GLU A 50 -7.36 -0.77 -4.15
CA GLU A 50 -7.86 -0.64 -5.51
C GLU A 50 -8.25 0.82 -5.77
N VAL A 51 -7.82 1.36 -6.91
CA VAL A 51 -8.14 2.73 -7.33
C VAL A 51 -8.50 2.74 -8.81
N ALA A 52 -9.55 3.45 -9.18
CA ALA A 52 -9.99 3.63 -10.57
C ALA A 52 -10.51 5.06 -10.78
N ARG A 53 -10.50 5.51 -12.03
CA ARG A 53 -11.42 6.57 -12.44
C ARG A 53 -12.83 5.98 -12.59
N PRO A 54 -13.89 6.79 -12.40
CA PRO A 54 -15.27 6.31 -12.55
C PRO A 54 -15.50 5.59 -13.90
N GLY A 55 -15.90 4.33 -13.84
CA GLY A 55 -16.18 3.50 -15.02
C GLY A 55 -14.95 2.89 -15.72
N GLU A 56 -13.73 3.10 -15.19
CA GLU A 56 -12.51 2.48 -15.69
C GLU A 56 -12.11 1.23 -14.88
N ARG A 57 -11.19 0.43 -15.44
CA ARG A 57 -10.61 -0.71 -14.75
C ARG A 57 -9.69 -0.23 -13.61
N PRO A 58 -9.73 -0.83 -12.41
CA PRO A 58 -8.89 -0.40 -11.30
C PRO A 58 -7.42 -0.79 -11.47
N SER A 59 -6.53 0.15 -11.14
CA SER A 59 -5.15 -0.14 -10.76
C SER A 59 -5.12 -0.60 -9.30
N ARG A 60 -4.13 -1.43 -8.95
CA ARG A 60 -4.06 -2.06 -7.63
C ARG A 60 -2.68 -1.92 -7.02
N TYR A 61 -2.63 -1.68 -5.72
CA TYR A 61 -1.43 -1.84 -4.93
C TYR A 61 -1.70 -2.84 -3.81
N ARG A 62 -1.04 -4.00 -3.90
CA ARG A 62 -1.06 -5.04 -2.88
C ARG A 62 0.22 -5.05 -2.06
N LEU A 63 0.06 -5.15 -0.75
CA LEU A 63 1.11 -5.46 0.20
C LEU A 63 0.88 -6.88 0.70
N LEU A 64 1.73 -7.81 0.27
CA LEU A 64 1.59 -9.24 0.53
C LEU A 64 2.62 -9.65 1.58
N GLY A 65 2.15 -10.14 2.72
CA GLY A 65 3.01 -10.78 3.71
C GLY A 65 3.25 -12.25 3.40
N ASP A 66 4.50 -12.68 3.48
CA ASP A 66 4.90 -14.08 3.48
C ASP A 66 5.43 -14.43 4.87
N THR A 67 4.60 -15.14 5.63
CA THR A 67 4.94 -15.55 6.99
C THR A 67 5.99 -16.65 7.03
N ALA A 68 6.07 -17.50 6.01
CA ALA A 68 7.03 -18.59 5.95
C ALA A 68 8.44 -18.09 5.62
N ALA A 69 8.54 -17.13 4.71
CA ALA A 69 9.81 -16.53 4.30
C ALA A 69 10.21 -15.29 5.14
N ALA A 70 9.33 -14.82 6.03
CA ALA A 70 9.46 -13.55 6.74
C ALA A 70 9.77 -12.39 5.76
N ARG A 71 8.98 -12.27 4.69
CA ARG A 71 9.12 -11.25 3.64
C ARG A 71 7.84 -10.46 3.45
N VAL A 72 7.99 -9.25 2.92
CA VAL A 72 6.88 -8.46 2.39
C VAL A 72 7.12 -8.25 0.90
N ARG A 73 6.08 -8.44 0.09
CA ARG A 73 6.10 -8.13 -1.33
C ARG A 73 5.11 -7.03 -1.64
N HIS A 74 5.61 -5.97 -2.24
CA HIS A 74 4.79 -4.93 -2.83
C HIS A 74 4.51 -5.31 -4.28
N GLU A 75 3.24 -5.30 -4.66
CA GLU A 75 2.80 -5.60 -6.01
C GLU A 75 1.87 -4.47 -6.49
N CYS A 76 2.31 -3.73 -7.51
CA CYS A 76 1.54 -2.66 -8.13
C CYS A 76 1.11 -3.09 -9.53
N PHE A 77 -0.18 -3.22 -9.76
CA PHE A 77 -0.79 -3.43 -11.08
C PHE A 77 -1.31 -2.10 -11.62
N PHE A 78 -0.84 -1.70 -12.80
CA PHE A 78 -1.25 -0.48 -13.49
C PHE A 78 -2.20 -0.84 -14.63
N ALA A 79 -3.48 -0.47 -14.51
CA ALA A 79 -4.50 -0.89 -15.45
C ALA A 79 -4.29 -0.33 -16.86
N ASP A 80 -3.82 0.92 -16.97
CA ASP A 80 -3.56 1.61 -18.24
C ASP A 80 -2.43 0.93 -19.03
N ALA A 81 -1.31 0.63 -18.37
CA ALA A 81 -0.17 -0.07 -18.97
C ALA A 81 -0.36 -1.59 -19.10
N GLY A 82 -1.33 -2.17 -18.38
CA GLY A 82 -1.47 -3.62 -18.24
C GLY A 82 -0.29 -4.30 -17.55
N GLU A 83 0.55 -3.54 -16.82
CA GLU A 83 1.81 -3.99 -16.24
C GLU A 83 1.64 -4.30 -14.75
N THR A 84 2.36 -5.32 -14.25
CA THR A 84 2.53 -5.57 -12.82
C THR A 84 3.98 -5.41 -12.40
N ARG A 85 4.24 -4.54 -11.44
CA ARG A 85 5.56 -4.36 -10.83
C ARG A 85 5.59 -4.98 -9.44
N ARG A 86 6.67 -5.72 -9.16
CA ARG A 86 6.87 -6.41 -7.90
C ARG A 86 8.17 -5.98 -7.25
N LEU A 87 8.15 -5.76 -5.95
CA LEU A 87 9.35 -5.55 -5.15
C LEU A 87 9.24 -6.31 -3.84
N GLU A 88 10.23 -7.16 -3.58
CA GLU A 88 10.37 -7.86 -2.32
C GLU A 88 11.21 -7.02 -1.34
N ALA A 89 10.81 -7.01 -0.08
CA ALA A 89 11.45 -6.28 0.99
C ALA A 89 11.49 -7.12 2.27
N ALA A 90 12.45 -6.82 3.14
CA ALA A 90 12.39 -7.30 4.51
C ALA A 90 11.26 -6.56 5.25
N PRO A 91 10.50 -7.23 6.15
CA PRO A 91 9.45 -6.58 6.94
C PRO A 91 9.98 -5.38 7.72
N ALA A 92 11.19 -5.47 8.28
CA ALA A 92 11.85 -4.38 9.00
C ALA A 92 12.14 -3.12 8.14
N SER A 93 12.13 -3.24 6.81
CA SER A 93 12.31 -2.11 5.90
C SER A 93 10.99 -1.43 5.52
N VAL A 94 9.85 -1.99 5.94
CA VAL A 94 8.53 -1.40 5.69
C VAL A 94 8.17 -0.53 6.90
N ASN A 95 8.21 0.78 6.69
CA ASN A 95 7.78 1.78 7.65
C ASN A 95 6.87 2.81 6.94
N GLU A 96 6.32 3.75 7.70
CA GLU A 96 5.39 4.74 7.19
C GLU A 96 5.99 5.55 6.03
N THR A 97 7.24 6.03 6.18
CA THR A 97 7.92 6.83 5.16
C THR A 97 8.09 6.07 3.85
N VAL A 98 8.48 4.80 3.92
CA VAL A 98 8.63 3.95 2.73
C VAL A 98 7.28 3.71 2.07
N LEU A 99 6.25 3.37 2.86
CA LEU A 99 4.91 3.15 2.33
C LEU A 99 4.31 4.40 1.68
N ASP A 100 4.47 5.57 2.29
CA ASP A 100 4.05 6.85 1.71
C ASP A 100 4.74 7.17 0.41
N THR A 101 6.06 6.97 0.36
CA THR A 101 6.84 7.23 -0.85
C THR A 101 6.35 6.34 -1.99
N ARG A 102 6.04 5.08 -1.68
CA ARG A 102 5.54 4.12 -2.67
C ARG A 102 4.09 4.39 -3.08
N LEU A 103 3.23 4.77 -2.14
CA LEU A 103 1.86 5.20 -2.44
C LEU A 103 1.89 6.43 -3.35
N ALA A 104 2.67 7.46 -2.99
CA ALA A 104 2.81 8.65 -3.82
C ALA A 104 3.32 8.33 -5.24
N ALA A 105 4.31 7.43 -5.36
CA ALA A 105 4.78 6.97 -6.66
C ALA A 105 3.68 6.23 -7.45
N PHE A 106 2.93 5.33 -6.80
CA PHE A 106 1.82 4.62 -7.41
C PHE A 106 0.72 5.56 -7.94
N PHE A 107 0.27 6.52 -7.13
CA PHE A 107 -0.77 7.47 -7.52
C PHE A 107 -0.32 8.43 -8.62
N ARG A 108 0.92 8.91 -8.55
CA ARG A 108 1.51 9.76 -9.58
C ARG A 108 1.60 9.03 -10.91
N GLU A 109 2.02 7.77 -10.88
CA GLU A 109 2.17 6.98 -12.11
C GLU A 109 0.82 6.52 -12.68
N ALA A 110 -0.08 6.01 -11.84
CA ALA A 110 -1.35 5.46 -12.30
C ALA A 110 -2.40 6.54 -12.68
N PHE A 111 -2.36 7.71 -12.03
CA PHE A 111 -3.42 8.72 -12.14
C PHE A 111 -2.91 10.15 -12.36
N GLY A 112 -1.60 10.39 -12.34
CA GLY A 112 -1.05 11.75 -12.35
C GLY A 112 -1.34 12.54 -11.07
N LEU A 113 -1.73 11.87 -9.98
CA LEU A 113 -2.17 12.51 -8.74
C LEU A 113 -1.01 12.63 -7.74
N SER A 114 -0.81 13.83 -7.18
CA SER A 114 0.10 14.05 -6.05
C SER A 114 -0.61 13.77 -4.72
N LEU A 115 0.07 13.09 -3.80
CA LEU A 115 -0.39 12.87 -2.43
C LEU A 115 0.27 13.91 -1.50
N ASP A 116 -0.16 15.16 -1.60
CA ASP A 116 0.51 16.29 -0.95
C ASP A 116 0.49 16.19 0.60
N TYR A 117 -0.50 15.50 1.17
CA TYR A 117 -0.56 15.21 2.62
C TYR A 117 0.64 14.40 3.12
N THR A 118 1.35 13.68 2.24
CA THR A 118 2.56 12.95 2.63
C THR A 118 3.71 13.90 2.94
N ALA A 119 3.70 15.13 2.42
CA ALA A 119 4.67 16.16 2.79
C ALA A 119 4.33 16.78 4.16
N GLU A 120 3.05 16.96 4.47
CA GLU A 120 2.57 17.48 5.76
C GLU A 120 2.80 16.48 6.90
N ARG A 121 2.51 15.18 6.67
CA ARG A 121 2.75 14.13 7.68
C ARG A 121 4.23 13.86 7.93
N ARG A 122 5.09 14.00 6.91
CA ARG A 122 6.55 13.95 7.10
C ARG A 122 7.09 15.11 7.95
N GLN A 123 6.44 16.28 7.92
CA GLN A 123 6.81 17.41 8.78
C GLN A 123 6.28 17.25 10.20
N ALA A 124 5.12 16.63 10.39
CA ALA A 124 4.53 16.38 11.70
C ALA A 124 5.26 15.28 12.51
N GLY A 125 5.94 14.34 11.85
CA GLY A 125 6.65 13.22 12.48
C GLY A 125 8.11 13.48 12.87
N PHE A 126 8.60 14.72 12.78
CA PHE A 126 9.97 15.09 13.14
C PHE A 126 10.00 15.90 14.45
N TRP A 127 9.69 15.26 15.57
CA TRP A 127 9.96 15.75 16.94
C TRP A 127 10.30 14.59 17.87
#